data_AF-A0A920QD33-F1
#
_entry.id   AF-A0A920QD33-F1
#
_cell.length_a   1.000
_cell.length_b   1.000
_cell.length_c   1.000
_cell.angle_alpha   90.00
_cell.angle_beta   90.00
_cell.angle_gamma   90.00
#
_symmetry.space_group_name_H-M   'P 1'
#
loop_
_entity.id
_entity.type
_entity.pdbx_description
1 polymer ?
#
loop_
_entity_poly.entity_id
_entity_poly.type
_entity_poly.pdbx_seq_one_letter_code
_entity_poly.pdbx_strand_id
1 'polypeptide(L)'
;MASRVKLLGKLKTLIVSDILPSATTKNANYLLPGCAHAEKRGTFTNVKGRVQKFSQALEPPGDAMAEWEVLHELVHNVPGF
;
A
#
# COMPACT_ATOMS: atom_id res chain seq x y z
N MET A 1 -16.12 -10.13 -11.98
CA MET A 1 -14.82 -9.44 -11.82
C MET A 1 -14.67 -8.23 -12.75
N ALA A 2 -14.86 -8.37 -14.07
CA ALA A 2 -14.63 -7.31 -15.06
C ALA A 2 -15.42 -6.00 -14.85
N SER A 3 -16.61 -6.08 -14.24
CA SER A 3 -17.45 -4.91 -13.98
C SER A 3 -16.87 -3.93 -12.95
N ARG A 4 -16.07 -4.40 -11.98
CA ARG A 4 -15.57 -3.55 -10.87
C ARG A 4 -14.39 -2.68 -11.31
N VAL A 5 -13.44 -3.24 -12.06
CA VAL A 5 -12.29 -2.48 -12.59
C VAL A 5 -12.76 -1.40 -13.57
N LYS A 6 -13.79 -1.70 -14.39
CA LYS A 6 -14.39 -0.71 -15.29
C LYS A 6 -14.99 0.50 -14.55
N LEU A 7 -15.48 0.32 -13.32
CA LEU A 7 -15.99 1.42 -12.51
C LEU A 7 -14.85 2.29 -11.97
N LEU A 8 -13.70 1.70 -11.64
CA LEU A 8 -12.52 2.44 -11.16
C LEU A 8 -12.00 3.42 -12.21
N GLY A 9 -12.09 3.07 -13.50
CA GLY A 9 -11.72 3.97 -14.60
C GLY A 9 -12.59 5.23 -14.74
N LYS A 10 -13.69 5.34 -13.99
CA LYS A 10 -14.51 6.57 -13.95
C LYS A 10 -14.05 7.57 -12.88
N LEU A 11 -13.13 7.19 -12.01
CA LEU A 11 -12.61 8.07 -10.96
C LEU A 11 -11.72 9.14 -11.59
N LYS A 12 -11.84 10.38 -11.09
CA LYS A 12 -10.94 11.49 -11.50
C LYS A 12 -9.48 11.19 -11.16
N THR A 13 -9.26 10.52 -10.02
CA THR A 13 -7.95 10.13 -9.54
C THR A 13 -8.05 8.80 -8.81
N LEU A 14 -7.25 7.83 -9.23
CA LEU A 14 -7.07 6.54 -8.60
C LEU A 14 -5.59 6.39 -8.21
N ILE A 15 -5.34 6.40 -6.90
CA ILE A 15 -4.02 6.10 -6.31
C ILE A 15 -4.09 4.66 -5.80
N VAL A 16 -3.12 3.82 -6.19
CA VAL A 16 -3.08 2.42 -5.78
C VAL A 16 -1.79 2.15 -5.04
N SER A 17 -1.89 1.54 -3.86
CA SER A 17 -0.77 0.96 -3.13
C SER A 17 -0.83 -0.55 -3.27
N ASP A 18 0.22 -1.17 -3.81
CA ASP A 18 0.28 -2.62 -4.01
C ASP A 18 1.74 -3.09 -3.97
N ILE A 19 1.96 -4.35 -3.65
CA ILE A 19 3.29 -4.98 -3.61
C ILE A 19 3.60 -5.72 -4.91
N LEU A 20 2.59 -6.05 -5.72
CA LEU A 20 2.71 -6.75 -7.00
C LEU A 20 1.77 -6.17 -8.06
N PRO A 21 2.07 -6.32 -9.36
CA PRO A 21 1.16 -5.90 -10.42
C PRO A 21 -0.20 -6.62 -10.37
N SER A 22 -1.29 -5.88 -10.50
CA SER A 22 -2.66 -6.41 -10.52
C SER A 22 -3.51 -5.73 -11.61
N ALA A 23 -4.74 -6.22 -11.82
CA ALA A 23 -5.67 -5.55 -12.74
C ALA A 23 -6.01 -4.11 -12.28
N THR A 24 -5.91 -3.84 -10.98
CA THR A 24 -6.17 -2.51 -10.41
C THR A 24 -5.00 -1.57 -10.62
N THR A 25 -3.75 -2.03 -10.43
CA THR A 25 -2.55 -1.20 -10.65
C THR A 25 -2.45 -0.72 -12.10
N LYS A 26 -2.88 -1.55 -13.08
CA LYS A 26 -2.94 -1.19 -14.50
C LYS A 26 -3.87 -0.01 -14.83
N ASN A 27 -4.82 0.30 -13.95
CA ASN A 27 -5.78 1.39 -14.14
C ASN A 27 -5.48 2.61 -13.26
N ALA A 28 -4.40 2.58 -12.46
CA ALA A 28 -4.05 3.64 -11.53
C ALA A 28 -3.51 4.87 -12.27
N ASN A 29 -3.83 6.07 -11.78
CA ASN A 29 -3.15 7.30 -12.18
C ASN A 29 -1.79 7.44 -11.49
N TYR A 30 -1.72 6.97 -10.23
CA TYR A 30 -0.50 6.97 -9.43
C TYR A 30 -0.37 5.62 -8.73
N LEU A 31 0.85 5.09 -8.75
CA LEU A 31 1.21 3.86 -8.05
C LEU A 31 2.16 4.19 -6.90
N LEU A 32 1.82 3.71 -5.71
CA LEU A 32 2.68 3.77 -4.53
C LEU A 32 3.21 2.34 -4.29
N PRO A 33 4.47 2.05 -4.64
CA PRO A 33 5.02 0.71 -4.47
C PRO A 33 5.12 0.38 -2.97
N GLY A 34 4.40 -0.65 -2.54
CA GLY A 34 4.37 -1.08 -1.15
C GLY A 34 5.44 -2.13 -0.84
N CYS A 35 5.76 -2.29 0.44
CA CYS A 35 6.62 -3.36 0.94
C CYS A 35 5.83 -4.62 1.32
N ALA A 36 6.34 -5.80 0.97
CA ALA A 36 5.85 -7.07 1.48
C ALA A 36 6.08 -7.21 3.00
N HIS A 37 5.48 -8.23 3.64
CA HIS A 37 5.58 -8.44 5.08
C HIS A 37 7.02 -8.59 5.57
N ALA A 38 7.88 -9.27 4.80
CA ALA A 38 9.29 -9.48 5.14
C ALA A 38 10.16 -8.22 4.94
N GLU A 39 9.68 -7.22 4.20
CA GLU A 39 10.44 -6.04 3.79
C GLU A 39 10.24 -4.84 4.71
N LYS A 40 9.37 -4.96 5.72
CA LYS A 40 9.04 -3.88 6.65
C LYS A 40 8.96 -4.37 8.08
N ARG A 41 9.02 -3.44 9.02
CA ARG A 41 8.65 -3.68 10.42
C ARG A 41 7.20 -3.30 10.68
N GLY A 42 6.58 -3.92 11.69
CA GLY A 42 5.24 -3.50 12.11
C GLY A 42 4.60 -4.46 13.10
N THR A 43 3.28 -4.34 13.19
CA THR A 43 2.43 -5.24 13.97
C THR A 43 1.23 -5.67 13.15
N PHE A 44 0.71 -6.88 13.41
CA PHE A 44 -0.59 -7.31 12.90
C PHE A 44 -1.40 -7.99 13.99
N THR A 45 -2.72 -7.92 13.89
CA THR A 45 -3.65 -8.63 14.79
C THR A 45 -4.05 -9.93 14.12
N ASN A 46 -3.77 -11.07 14.75
CA ASN A 46 -4.19 -12.37 14.22
C ASN A 46 -5.67 -12.65 14.47
N VAL A 47 -6.18 -13.75 13.89
CA VAL A 47 -7.59 -14.18 14.02
C VAL A 47 -8.06 -14.46 15.45
N LYS A 48 -7.13 -14.58 16.42
CA LYS A 48 -7.43 -14.72 17.86
C LYS A 48 -7.39 -13.38 18.61
N GLY A 49 -7.30 -12.26 17.89
CA GLY A 49 -7.24 -10.91 18.48
C GLY A 49 -5.88 -10.56 19.11
N ARG A 50 -4.82 -11.36 18.89
CA ARG A 50 -3.51 -11.06 19.47
C ARG A 50 -2.69 -10.17 18.54
N VAL A 51 -2.22 -9.04 19.08
CA VAL A 51 -1.25 -8.16 18.41
C VAL A 51 0.12 -8.84 18.43
N GLN A 52 0.75 -8.95 17.27
CA GLN A 52 2.07 -9.56 17.11
C GLN A 52 2.98 -8.62 16.35
N LYS A 53 4.16 -8.40 16.90
CA LYS A 53 5.23 -7.61 16.27
C LYS A 53 6.03 -8.48 15.30
N PHE A 54 6.44 -7.89 14.20
CA PHE A 54 7.43 -8.43 13.28
C PHE A 54 8.49 -7.38 12.94
N SER A 55 9.67 -7.85 12.57
CA SER A 55 10.80 -7.02 12.17
C SER A 55 11.08 -7.22 10.67
N GLN A 56 11.69 -6.22 10.05
CA GLN A 56 12.18 -6.30 8.69
C GLN A 56 13.24 -7.40 8.58
N ALA A 57 13.10 -8.26 7.58
CA ALA A 57 14.00 -9.36 7.28
C ALA A 57 14.73 -9.19 5.95
N LEU A 58 14.15 -8.43 5.01
CA LEU A 58 14.70 -8.11 3.69
C LEU A 58 14.64 -6.60 3.46
N GLU A 59 15.52 -6.08 2.61
CA GLU A 59 15.41 -4.69 2.14
C GLU A 59 14.28 -4.55 1.11
N PRO A 60 13.48 -3.47 1.15
CA PRO A 60 12.50 -3.17 0.13
C PRO A 60 13.13 -3.10 -1.28
N PRO A 61 12.45 -3.62 -2.32
CA PRO A 61 12.93 -3.51 -3.68
C PRO A 61 12.68 -2.11 -4.27
N GLY A 62 13.71 -1.53 -4.90
CA GLY A 62 13.60 -0.26 -5.61
C GLY A 62 13.09 0.86 -4.71
N ASP A 63 12.03 1.55 -5.15
CA ASP A 63 11.43 2.67 -4.41
C ASP A 63 10.28 2.23 -3.49
N ALA A 64 10.16 0.93 -3.20
CA ALA A 64 9.11 0.43 -2.32
C ALA A 64 9.26 1.00 -0.91
N MET A 65 8.13 1.46 -0.35
CA MET A 65 8.08 2.05 0.98
C MET A 65 7.00 1.37 1.83
N ALA A 66 7.21 1.28 3.15
CA ALA A 66 6.21 0.69 4.01
C ALA A 66 4.96 1.58 4.05
N GLU A 67 3.78 1.00 4.02
CA GLU A 67 2.52 1.76 3.87
C GLU A 67 2.28 2.69 5.07
N TRP A 68 2.80 2.34 6.26
CA TRP A 68 2.74 3.24 7.42
C TRP A 68 3.66 4.46 7.27
N GLU A 69 4.79 4.33 6.57
CA GLU A 69 5.68 5.45 6.21
C GLU A 69 5.02 6.31 5.13
N VAL A 70 4.40 5.69 4.12
CA VAL A 70 3.59 6.41 3.11
C VAL A 70 2.51 7.26 3.79
N LEU A 71 1.76 6.68 4.71
CA LEU A 71 0.73 7.41 5.45
C LEU A 71 1.33 8.55 6.31
N HIS A 72 2.49 8.30 6.95
CA HIS A 72 3.21 9.33 7.68
C HIS A 72 3.59 10.51 6.77
N GLU A 73 4.22 10.23 5.62
CA GLU A 73 4.63 11.25 4.66
C GLU A 73 3.43 12.03 4.10
N LEU A 74 2.30 11.36 3.86
CA LEU A 74 1.08 12.03 3.42
C LEU A 74 0.56 12.98 4.50
N VAL A 75 0.47 12.53 5.75
CA VAL A 75 0.01 13.38 6.87
C VAL A 75 0.97 14.55 7.11
N HIS A 76 2.28 14.32 6.97
CA HIS A 76 3.28 15.34 7.27
C HIS A 76 3.42 16.38 6.16
N ASN A 77 3.38 15.95 4.88
CA ASN A 77 3.74 16.80 3.75
C ASN A 77 2.55 17.28 2.91
N VAL A 78 1.35 16.70 3.07
CA VAL A 78 0.15 17.16 2.35
C VAL A 78 -0.60 18.18 3.22
N PRO A 79 -0.52 19.49 2.90
CA PRO A 79 -1.21 20.51 3.68
C PRO A 79 -2.73 20.41 3.55
N GLY A 80 -3.45 20.78 4.61
CA GLY A 80 -4.92 20.87 4.59
C GLY A 80 -5.67 19.74 5.30
N PHE A 81 -4.96 18.95 6.11
CA PHE A 81 -5.54 18.15 7.19
C PHE A 81 -5.24 18.79 8.56
#